data_AF-E5BFG5-F1
#
_entry.id   AF-E5BFG5-F1
#
_cell.length_a   1.000
_cell.length_b   1.000
_cell.length_c   1.000
_cell.angle_alpha   90.00
_cell.angle_beta   90.00
_cell.angle_gamma   90.00
#
_symmetry.space_group_name_H-M   'P 1'
#
loop_
_entity.id
_entity.type
_entity.pdbx_description
1 polymer ?
#
loop_
_entity_poly.entity_id
_entity_poly.type
_entity_poly.pdbx_seq_one_letter_code
_entity_poly.pdbx_strand_id
1 'polypeptide(L)'
;MKIIITQEERDKLLQLLGNSDSILRNKLLKAKRQRKSSTYKKCTNTERKIRQKLEELICANYRMSNEELIEKLNISRALFYKKYNKQARELRGNCQSQALF
;
A
#
# COMPACT_ATOMS: atom_id res chain seq x y z
N MET A 1 5.40 -41.53 -2.67
CA MET A 1 6.47 -40.54 -2.91
C MET A 1 5.81 -39.20 -3.26
N LYS A 2 6.10 -38.11 -2.55
CA LYS A 2 5.44 -36.80 -2.77
C LYS A 2 6.36 -35.92 -3.62
N ILE A 3 5.93 -35.59 -4.84
CA ILE A 3 6.69 -34.70 -5.72
C ILE A 3 6.39 -33.26 -5.29
N ILE A 4 7.42 -32.51 -4.92
CA ILE A 4 7.35 -31.08 -4.59
C ILE A 4 7.90 -30.33 -5.80
N ILE A 5 7.03 -29.61 -6.51
CA ILE A 5 7.40 -28.78 -7.66
C ILE A 5 7.42 -27.29 -7.28
N THR A 6 8.34 -26.53 -7.87
CA THR A 6 8.40 -25.08 -7.72
C THR A 6 7.27 -24.39 -8.51
N GLN A 7 7.07 -23.08 -8.27
CA GLN A 7 6.06 -22.32 -9.02
C GLN A 7 6.40 -22.22 -10.51
N GLU A 8 7.68 -22.05 -10.85
CA GLU A 8 8.16 -21.95 -12.23
C GLU A 8 8.00 -23.28 -12.99
N GLU A 9 8.36 -24.40 -12.35
CA GLU A 9 8.17 -25.74 -12.93
C GLU A 9 6.69 -26.03 -13.18
N ARG A 10 5.81 -25.68 -12.24
CA ARG A 10 4.36 -25.82 -12.41
C ARG A 10 3.85 -24.98 -13.58
N ASP A 11 4.28 -23.73 -13.68
CA ASP A 11 3.79 -22.81 -14.71
C ASP A 11 4.29 -23.25 -16.11
N LYS A 12 5.51 -23.79 -16.21
CA LYS A 12 6.00 -24.50 -17.41
C LYS A 12 5.16 -25.73 -17.76
N LEU A 13 4.82 -26.55 -16.76
CA LEU A 13 3.95 -27.72 -16.97
C LEU A 13 2.55 -27.33 -17.44
N LEU A 14 1.97 -26.26 -16.89
CA LEU A 14 0.67 -25.73 -17.33
C LEU A 14 0.71 -25.22 -18.78
N GLN A 15 1.82 -24.60 -19.19
CA GLN A 15 2.02 -24.13 -20.55
C GLN A 15 2.16 -25.30 -21.53
N LEU A 16 2.91 -26.35 -21.16
CA LEU A 16 3.09 -27.56 -21.97
C LEU A 16 1.81 -28.39 -22.07
N LEU A 17 0.98 -28.43 -21.01
CA LEU A 17 -0.27 -29.20 -21.00
C LEU A 17 -1.33 -28.61 -21.95
N GLY A 18 -1.38 -27.29 -22.10
CA GLY A 18 -2.48 -26.64 -22.82
C GLY A 18 -3.86 -27.08 -22.29
N ASN A 19 -4.75 -27.50 -23.19
CA ASN A 19 -6.11 -28.00 -22.84
C ASN A 19 -6.23 -29.54 -22.89
N SER A 20 -5.11 -30.26 -23.07
CA SER A 20 -5.12 -31.70 -23.35
C SER A 20 -5.63 -32.55 -22.18
N ASP A 21 -5.34 -32.16 -20.94
CA ASP A 21 -5.84 -32.83 -19.74
C ASP A 21 -6.38 -31.80 -18.71
N SER A 22 -7.70 -31.73 -18.64
CA SER A 22 -8.42 -30.82 -17.74
C SER A 22 -8.28 -31.21 -16.26
N ILE A 23 -8.09 -32.50 -15.95
CA ILE A 23 -8.01 -33.02 -14.59
C ILE A 23 -6.67 -32.65 -13.98
N LEU A 24 -5.58 -32.91 -14.71
CA LEU A 24 -4.23 -32.58 -14.25
C LEU A 24 -4.02 -31.06 -14.16
N ARG A 25 -4.54 -30.30 -15.14
CA ARG A 25 -4.53 -28.83 -15.11
C ARG A 25 -5.23 -28.27 -13.86
N ASN A 26 -6.41 -28.78 -13.52
CA ASN A 26 -7.14 -28.35 -12.32
C ASN A 26 -6.39 -28.68 -11.02
N LYS A 27 -5.69 -29.83 -10.95
CA LYS A 27 -4.85 -30.19 -9.80
C LYS A 27 -3.67 -29.22 -9.64
N LEU A 28 -2.98 -28.88 -10.73
CA LEU A 28 -1.87 -27.92 -10.72
C LEU A 28 -2.34 -26.51 -10.32
N LEU A 29 -3.48 -26.05 -10.86
CA LEU A 29 -4.07 -24.76 -10.49
C LEU A 29 -4.49 -24.72 -9.02
N LYS A 30 -5.10 -25.78 -8.48
CA LYS A 30 -5.46 -25.88 -7.06
C LYS A 30 -4.23 -25.87 -6.14
N ALA A 31 -3.10 -26.38 -6.61
CA ALA A 31 -1.81 -26.32 -5.90
C ALA A 31 -1.19 -24.92 -5.89
N LYS A 32 -1.68 -23.96 -6.70
CA LYS A 32 -1.27 -22.55 -6.66
C LYS A 32 -1.82 -21.87 -5.41
N ARG A 33 -1.11 -22.06 -4.29
CA ARG A 33 -1.42 -21.42 -3.01
C ARG A 33 -1.28 -19.91 -3.12
N GLN A 34 -2.39 -19.19 -3.26
CA GLN A 34 -2.42 -17.76 -2.93
C GLN A 34 -2.35 -17.63 -1.40
N ARG A 35 -1.30 -16.98 -0.88
CA ARG A 35 -1.28 -16.62 0.54
C ARG A 35 -2.36 -15.56 0.75
N LYS A 36 -3.23 -15.77 1.73
CA LYS A 36 -4.18 -14.74 2.17
C LYS A 36 -3.35 -13.59 2.76
N SER A 37 -3.26 -12.47 2.05
CA SER A 37 -2.78 -11.21 2.62
C SER A 37 -3.98 -10.47 3.20
N SER A 38 -4.21 -10.60 4.51
CA SER A 38 -5.18 -9.75 5.18
C SER A 38 -4.49 -8.47 5.65
N THR A 39 -4.80 -7.34 5.03
CA THR A 39 -4.48 -6.04 5.62
C THR A 39 -5.34 -5.85 6.87
N TYR A 40 -4.70 -5.59 8.01
CA TYR A 40 -5.42 -5.40 9.26
C TYR A 40 -6.22 -4.09 9.21
N LYS A 41 -7.54 -4.18 9.41
CA LYS A 41 -8.47 -3.04 9.29
C LYS A 41 -8.10 -1.86 10.20
N LYS A 42 -7.48 -2.10 11.36
CA LYS A 42 -7.05 -0.99 12.23
C LYS A 42 -5.93 -0.18 11.60
N CYS A 43 -4.97 -0.82 10.91
CA CYS A 43 -3.86 -0.12 10.26
C CYS A 43 -4.35 0.80 9.13
N THR A 44 -5.31 0.35 8.32
CA THR A 44 -5.90 1.17 7.27
C THR A 44 -6.69 2.35 7.85
N ASN A 45 -7.42 2.13 8.94
CA ASN A 45 -8.14 3.19 9.65
C ASN A 45 -7.21 4.23 10.27
N THR A 46 -6.11 3.82 10.90
CA THR A 46 -5.13 4.77 11.47
C THR A 46 -4.48 5.61 10.40
N GLU A 47 -4.12 5.01 9.27
CA GLU A 47 -3.55 5.75 8.14
C GLU A 47 -4.51 6.78 7.57
N ARG A 48 -5.79 6.42 7.43
CA ARG A 48 -6.84 7.33 6.98
C ARG A 48 -6.98 8.53 7.93
N LYS A 49 -7.04 8.28 9.24
CA LYS A 49 -7.16 9.36 10.25
C LYS A 49 -5.97 10.32 10.21
N ILE A 50 -4.74 9.78 10.07
CA ILE A 50 -3.54 10.60 9.97
C ILE A 50 -3.58 11.48 8.72
N ARG A 51 -4.02 10.93 7.57
CA ARG A 51 -4.15 11.71 6.33
C ARG A 51 -5.16 12.84 6.45
N GLN A 52 -6.33 12.57 7.01
CA GLN A 52 -7.36 13.59 7.22
C GLN A 52 -6.84 14.72 8.12
N LYS A 53 -6.19 14.36 9.24
CA LYS A 53 -5.61 15.35 10.15
C LYS A 53 -4.47 16.15 9.51
N LEU A 54 -3.65 15.52 8.66
CA LEU A 54 -2.58 16.19 7.91
C LEU A 54 -3.16 17.26 6.98
N GLU A 55 -4.21 16.92 6.24
CA GLU A 55 -4.92 17.85 5.35
C GLU A 55 -5.50 19.03 6.13
N GLU A 56 -6.23 18.76 7.21
CA GLU A 56 -6.80 19.79 8.09
C GLU A 56 -5.74 20.78 8.61
N LEU A 57 -4.60 20.26 9.10
CA LEU A 57 -3.53 21.10 9.65
C LEU A 57 -2.87 21.99 8.59
N ILE A 58 -2.64 21.45 7.38
CA ILE A 58 -2.01 22.21 6.29
C ILE A 58 -2.97 23.23 5.70
N CYS A 59 -4.24 22.89 5.53
CA CYS A 59 -5.27 23.83 5.07
C CYS A 59 -5.43 25.00 6.07
N ALA A 60 -5.38 24.72 7.38
CA ALA A 60 -5.45 25.76 8.40
C ALA A 60 -4.21 26.68 8.40
N ASN A 61 -3.01 26.15 8.15
CA ASN A 61 -1.79 26.93 8.04
C ASN A 61 -0.77 26.26 7.11
N TYR A 62 -0.72 26.70 5.85
CA TYR A 62 0.18 26.14 4.84
C TYR A 62 1.67 26.41 5.12
N ARG A 63 2.00 27.38 5.99
CA ARG A 63 3.38 27.73 6.38
C ARG A 63 3.90 26.92 7.56
N MET A 64 3.06 26.07 8.17
CA MET A 64 3.43 25.22 9.31
C MET A 64 4.67 24.37 8.99
N SER A 65 5.61 24.27 9.92
CA SER A 65 6.86 23.52 9.71
C SER A 65 6.62 22.00 9.69
N ASN A 66 7.60 21.23 9.19
CA ASN A 66 7.50 19.78 9.23
C ASN A 66 7.60 19.26 10.67
N GLU A 67 8.43 19.88 11.51
CA GLU A 67 8.55 19.57 12.93
C GLU A 67 7.20 19.70 13.66
N GLU A 68 6.51 20.82 13.47
CA GLU A 68 5.20 21.09 14.09
C GLU A 68 4.13 20.10 13.61
N LEU A 69 4.13 19.75 12.32
CA LEU A 69 3.21 18.74 11.79
C LEU A 69 3.46 17.38 12.43
N ILE A 70 4.72 16.98 12.59
CA ILE A 70 5.09 15.69 13.20
C ILE A 70 4.61 15.63 14.64
N GLU A 71 4.81 16.70 15.42
CA GLU A 71 4.31 16.81 16.79
C GLU A 71 2.78 16.75 16.86
N LYS A 72 2.07 17.53 16.04
CA LYS A 72 0.60 17.56 16.04
C LYS A 72 -0.05 16.27 15.55
N LEU A 73 0.61 15.55 14.65
CA LEU A 73 0.17 14.24 14.15
C LEU A 73 0.50 13.11 15.13
N ASN A 74 1.38 13.36 16.11
CA ASN A 74 1.86 12.39 17.09
C ASN A 74 2.42 11.12 16.41
N ILE A 75 3.30 11.31 15.44
CA ILE A 75 3.97 10.24 14.69
C ILE A 75 5.49 10.38 14.76
N SER A 76 6.21 9.31 14.47
CA SER A 76 7.67 9.40 14.40
C SER A 76 8.14 10.17 13.18
N ARG A 77 9.28 10.87 13.30
CA ARG A 77 9.93 11.59 12.19
C ARG A 77 10.17 10.65 10.99
N ALA A 78 10.68 9.44 11.26
CA ALA A 78 10.95 8.45 10.23
C ALA A 78 9.67 8.05 9.45
N LEU A 79 8.54 7.87 10.14
CA LEU A 79 7.26 7.57 9.50
C LEU A 79 6.81 8.73 8.60
N PHE A 80 6.91 9.97 9.11
CA PHE A 80 6.54 11.15 8.34
C PHE A 80 7.34 11.27 7.05
N TYR A 81 8.67 11.24 7.12
CA TYR A 81 9.51 11.38 5.93
C TYR A 81 9.37 10.23 4.96
N LYS A 82 9.13 9.00 5.45
CA LYS A 82 8.91 7.83 4.59
C LYS A 82 7.57 7.87 3.85
N LYS A 83 6.50 8.35 4.48
CA LYS A 83 5.13 8.13 3.98
C LYS A 83 4.31 9.39 3.71
N TYR A 84 4.51 10.46 4.48
CA TYR A 84 3.61 11.62 4.48
C TYR A 84 4.26 12.90 3.95
N ASN A 85 5.60 12.98 3.88
CA ASN A 85 6.32 14.17 3.43
C ASN A 85 5.96 14.60 2.01
N LYS A 86 5.82 13.65 1.08
CA LYS A 86 5.40 13.96 -0.30
C LYS A 86 4.00 14.59 -0.31
N GLN A 87 3.04 13.98 0.38
CA GLN A 87 1.67 14.47 0.47
C GLN A 87 1.61 15.85 1.15
N ALA A 88 2.40 16.08 2.19
CA ALA A 88 2.48 17.38 2.86
C ALA A 88 2.97 18.48 1.91
N ARG A 89 4.00 18.20 1.09
CA ARG A 89 4.51 19.16 0.09
C ARG A 89 3.47 19.51 -0.98
N GLU A 90 2.75 18.50 -1.48
CA GLU A 90 1.68 18.69 -2.47
C GLU A 90 0.54 19.54 -1.90
N LEU A 91 0.08 19.22 -0.68
CA LEU A 91 -0.98 19.98 0.00
C LEU A 91 -0.58 21.44 0.23
N ARG A 92 0.66 21.69 0.65
CA ARG A 92 1.15 23.08 0.81
C ARG A 92 1.11 23.86 -0.50
N GLY A 93 1.53 23.25 -1.61
CA GLY A 93 1.47 23.90 -2.92
C GLY A 93 0.04 24.29 -3.31
N ASN A 94 -0.90 23.37 -3.10
CA ASN A 94 -2.32 23.62 -3.38
C ASN A 94 -2.91 24.73 -2.50
N CYS A 95 -2.69 24.66 -1.19
CA CYS A 95 -3.17 25.68 -0.25
C CYS A 95 -2.52 27.04 -0.49
N GLN A 96 -1.24 27.08 -0.85
CA GLN A 96 -0.55 28.32 -1.23
C GLN A 96 -1.17 28.92 -2.48
N SER A 97 -1.45 28.12 -3.51
CA SER A 97 -2.12 28.63 -4.70
C SER A 97 -3.52 29.16 -4.40
N GLN A 98 -4.27 28.50 -3.51
CA GLN A 98 -5.60 28.95 -3.09
C GLN A 98 -5.57 30.22 -2.24
N ALA A 99 -4.50 30.46 -1.48
CA ALA A 99 -4.37 31.66 -0.66
C ALA A 99 -3.94 32.91 -1.45
N LEU A 100 -3.47 32.73 -2.69
CA LEU A 100 -3.05 33.82 -3.57
C LEU A 100 -4.21 34.40 -4.41
N PHE A 101 -5.37 33.74 -4.41
CA PHE A 101 -6.60 34.15 -5.09
C PHE A 101 -7.73 34.34 -4.07
#